data_AF-A0A8J5JI61-F1
#
_entry.id   AF-A0A8J5JI61-F1
#
_cell.length_a   1.000
_cell.length_b   1.000
_cell.length_c   1.000
_cell.angle_alpha   90.00
_cell.angle_beta   90.00
_cell.angle_gamma   90.00
#
_symmetry.space_group_name_H-M   'P 1'
#
loop_
_entity.id
_entity.type
_entity.pdbx_description
1 polymer ?
#
loop_
_entity_poly.entity_id
_entity_poly.type
_entity_poly.pdbx_seq_one_letter_code
_entity_poly.pdbx_strand_id
1 'polypeptide(L)'
;MGATVRLDTDLLFLFFTATFSIECFLKIIAMNPKYYLQEGWNIFDFIIVFLSLLELGLANVSGLSVLRSFRLLRVFKLAKSWPTLNLLISIMGKTVGALGNLTFVLCIIIFIFAVMGMQLFGKNYTENVSRFPENPDGRLPRWNFTDFMHSFMIVFRVLCGEWIESMWDCMVVCDWSCIPFFMATVIIGNLVVLNLFLALLLSSFGASNLSAPHSDGETNKLSEAFDRIGRFKAWVKRCVLNGLKFVRANLTNQISDQT
;
A
#
# COMPACT_ATOMS: atom_id res chain seq x y z
N MET A 1 17.07 -30.50 7.01
CA MET A 1 16.08 -29.67 7.74
C MET A 1 15.58 -28.47 6.92
N GLY A 2 16.47 -27.66 6.31
CA GLY A 2 16.04 -26.48 5.52
C GLY A 2 15.27 -26.74 4.22
N ALA A 3 15.45 -27.89 3.55
CA ALA A 3 14.72 -28.24 2.33
C ALA A 3 13.26 -28.65 2.61
N THR A 4 13.04 -29.43 3.68
CA THR A 4 11.70 -29.85 4.13
C THR A 4 10.86 -28.65 4.55
N VAL A 5 11.43 -27.74 5.37
CA VAL A 5 10.73 -26.52 5.81
C VAL A 5 10.36 -25.60 4.64
N ARG A 6 11.21 -25.50 3.60
CA ARG A 6 10.88 -24.72 2.39
C ARG A 6 9.69 -25.32 1.63
N LEU A 7 9.70 -26.63 1.41
CA LEU A 7 8.60 -27.35 0.73
C LEU A 7 7.28 -27.20 1.49
N ASP A 8 7.30 -27.29 2.83
CA ASP A 8 6.12 -27.11 3.68
C ASP A 8 5.53 -25.70 3.53
N THR A 9 6.39 -24.66 3.49
CA THR A 9 5.93 -23.27 3.32
C THR A 9 5.35 -22.98 1.94
N ASP A 10 5.90 -23.59 0.88
CA ASP A 10 5.44 -23.38 -0.49
C ASP A 10 4.10 -24.09 -0.75
N LEU A 11 3.90 -25.28 -0.16
CA LEU A 11 2.64 -26.01 -0.26
C LEU A 11 1.50 -25.28 0.47
N LEU A 12 1.76 -24.79 1.68
CA LEU A 12 0.83 -23.92 2.41
C LEU A 12 0.48 -22.66 1.61
N PHE A 13 1.48 -22.04 0.99
CA PHE A 13 1.26 -20.86 0.15
C PHE A 13 0.32 -21.16 -1.03
N LEU A 14 0.59 -22.22 -1.78
CA LEU A 14 -0.24 -22.63 -2.91
C LEU A 14 -1.68 -22.90 -2.48
N PHE A 15 -1.86 -23.63 -1.38
CA PHE A 15 -3.18 -23.93 -0.84
C PHE A 15 -3.98 -22.67 -0.45
N PHE A 16 -3.34 -21.74 0.29
CA PHE A 16 -3.98 -20.49 0.67
C PHE A 16 -4.31 -19.64 -0.55
N THR A 17 -3.37 -19.47 -1.49
CA THR A 17 -3.59 -18.68 -2.71
C THR A 17 -4.73 -19.26 -3.55
N ALA A 18 -4.79 -20.58 -3.72
CA ALA A 18 -5.87 -21.24 -4.45
C ALA A 18 -7.24 -21.00 -3.79
N THR A 19 -7.32 -21.21 -2.47
CA THR A 19 -8.57 -21.03 -1.71
C THR A 19 -9.08 -19.59 -1.80
N PHE A 20 -8.18 -18.60 -1.62
CA PHE A 20 -8.54 -17.19 -1.71
C PHE A 20 -8.87 -16.74 -3.13
N SER A 21 -8.19 -17.31 -4.13
CA SER A 21 -8.51 -17.05 -5.53
C SER A 21 -9.93 -17.53 -5.84
N ILE A 22 -10.27 -18.75 -5.43
CA ILE A 22 -11.62 -19.31 -5.60
C ILE A 22 -12.66 -18.45 -4.87
N GLU A 23 -12.43 -18.05 -3.63
CA GLU A 23 -13.35 -17.17 -2.87
C GLU A 23 -13.57 -15.83 -3.60
N CYS A 24 -12.49 -15.21 -4.09
CA CYS A 24 -12.55 -13.94 -4.81
C CYS A 24 -13.33 -14.06 -6.13
N PHE A 25 -13.03 -15.08 -6.95
CA PHE A 25 -13.76 -15.33 -8.19
C PHE A 25 -15.25 -15.62 -7.94
N LEU A 26 -15.57 -16.41 -6.91
CA LEU A 26 -16.96 -16.67 -6.54
C LEU A 26 -17.70 -15.38 -6.13
N LYS A 27 -17.06 -14.48 -5.37
CA LYS A 27 -17.66 -13.19 -5.00
C LYS A 27 -17.88 -12.28 -6.20
N ILE A 28 -16.95 -12.23 -7.16
CA ILE A 28 -17.08 -11.42 -8.38
C ILE A 28 -18.18 -11.94 -9.30
N ILE A 29 -18.39 -13.26 -9.35
CA ILE A 29 -19.48 -13.87 -10.14
C ILE A 29 -20.83 -13.67 -9.43
N ALA A 30 -20.87 -13.84 -8.11
CA ALA A 30 -22.10 -13.70 -7.32
C ALA A 30 -22.54 -12.23 -7.16
N MET A 31 -21.61 -11.30 -7.03
CA MET A 31 -21.85 -9.86 -6.94
C MET A 31 -21.35 -9.21 -8.23
N ASN A 32 -22.24 -8.55 -8.98
CA ASN A 32 -21.85 -7.83 -10.19
C ASN A 32 -20.58 -6.96 -9.93
N PRO A 33 -19.54 -7.01 -10.79
CA PRO A 33 -18.23 -6.39 -10.55
C PRO A 33 -18.27 -4.95 -10.02
N LYS A 34 -19.27 -4.17 -10.44
CA LYS A 34 -19.48 -2.79 -9.96
C LYS A 34 -19.72 -2.70 -8.45
N TYR A 35 -20.49 -3.62 -7.87
CA TYR A 35 -20.75 -3.64 -6.41
C TYR A 35 -19.58 -4.24 -5.64
N TYR A 36 -18.87 -5.21 -6.22
CA TYR A 36 -17.68 -5.79 -5.61
C TYR A 36 -16.58 -4.74 -5.40
N LEU A 37 -16.35 -3.87 -6.39
CA LEU A 37 -15.34 -2.81 -6.36
C LEU A 37 -15.74 -1.57 -5.55
N GLN A 38 -16.95 -1.51 -4.97
CA GLN A 38 -17.33 -0.43 -4.06
C GLN A 38 -16.90 -0.69 -2.62
N GLU A 39 -16.73 -1.96 -2.23
CA GLU A 39 -16.37 -2.35 -0.88
C GLU A 39 -14.84 -2.43 -0.73
N GLY A 40 -14.25 -1.51 0.04
CA GLY A 40 -12.79 -1.41 0.18
C GLY A 40 -12.09 -2.70 0.63
N TRP A 41 -12.75 -3.51 1.46
CA TRP A 41 -12.23 -4.82 1.87
C TRP A 41 -12.19 -5.86 0.75
N ASN A 42 -13.12 -5.78 -0.21
CA ASN A 42 -13.15 -6.65 -1.36
C ASN A 42 -12.10 -6.23 -2.39
N ILE A 43 -11.89 -4.91 -2.59
CA ILE A 43 -10.79 -4.38 -3.41
C ILE A 43 -9.44 -4.83 -2.85
N PHE A 44 -9.25 -4.73 -1.53
CA PHE A 44 -8.04 -5.17 -0.88
C PHE A 44 -7.81 -6.68 -1.08
N ASP A 45 -8.83 -7.52 -0.86
CA ASP A 45 -8.76 -8.97 -1.09
C ASP A 45 -8.38 -9.31 -2.53
N PHE A 46 -8.98 -8.61 -3.50
CA PHE A 46 -8.64 -8.75 -4.92
C PHE A 46 -7.18 -8.41 -5.23
N ILE A 47 -6.65 -7.31 -4.67
CA ILE A 47 -5.24 -6.92 -4.84
C ILE A 47 -4.31 -8.02 -4.30
N ILE A 48 -4.62 -8.59 -3.12
CA ILE A 48 -3.81 -9.68 -2.53
C ILE A 48 -3.83 -10.92 -3.42
N VAL A 49 -5.00 -11.33 -3.92
CA VAL A 49 -5.13 -12.48 -4.83
C VAL A 49 -4.38 -12.22 -6.14
N PHE A 50 -4.53 -11.03 -6.72
CA PHE A 50 -3.85 -10.64 -7.96
C PHE A 50 -2.32 -10.68 -7.82
N LEU A 51 -1.77 -10.07 -6.76
CA LEU A 51 -0.33 -10.08 -6.49
C LEU A 51 0.19 -11.51 -6.23
N SER A 52 -0.59 -12.36 -5.58
CA SER A 52 -0.21 -13.76 -5.33
C SER A 52 -0.19 -14.61 -6.60
N LEU A 53 -1.12 -14.37 -7.54
CA LEU A 53 -1.11 -15.01 -8.86
C LEU A 53 0.06 -14.51 -9.72
N LEU A 54 0.39 -13.21 -9.61
CA LEU A 54 1.53 -12.60 -10.29
C LEU A 54 2.86 -13.18 -9.78
N GLU A 55 3.01 -13.41 -8.46
CA GLU A 55 4.16 -14.12 -7.89
C GLU A 55 4.32 -15.53 -8.49
N LEU A 56 3.22 -16.28 -8.63
CA LEU A 56 3.22 -17.63 -9.19
C LEU A 56 3.58 -17.64 -10.69
N GLY A 57 3.03 -16.70 -11.46
CA GLY A 57 3.30 -16.57 -12.90
C GLY A 57 4.74 -16.11 -13.22
N LEU A 58 5.37 -15.38 -12.31
CA LEU A 58 6.72 -14.82 -12.50
C LEU A 58 7.81 -15.54 -11.69
N ALA A 59 7.52 -16.73 -11.14
CA ALA A 59 8.43 -17.49 -10.28
C ALA A 59 9.79 -17.83 -10.94
N ASN A 60 9.85 -17.86 -12.27
CA ASN A 60 11.06 -18.19 -13.03
C ASN A 60 11.91 -16.98 -13.44
N VAL A 61 11.51 -15.75 -13.11
CA VAL A 61 12.25 -14.54 -13.50
C VAL A 61 13.19 -14.10 -12.37
N SER A 62 14.50 -14.20 -12.61
CA SER A 62 15.53 -13.68 -11.70
C SER A 62 15.46 -12.16 -11.64
N GLY A 63 15.22 -11.60 -10.44
CA GLY A 63 15.12 -10.16 -10.19
C GLY A 63 13.86 -9.75 -9.42
N LEU A 64 12.86 -10.62 -9.36
CA LEU A 64 11.58 -10.36 -8.69
C LEU A 64 11.51 -10.91 -7.26
N SER A 65 12.64 -11.03 -6.58
CA SER A 65 12.67 -11.54 -5.19
C SER A 65 11.84 -10.69 -4.22
N VAL A 66 11.58 -9.41 -4.52
CA VAL A 66 10.66 -8.54 -3.76
C VAL A 66 9.21 -9.01 -3.85
N LEU A 67 8.77 -9.62 -4.96
CA LEU A 67 7.40 -10.14 -5.08
C LEU A 67 7.12 -11.21 -4.02
N ARG A 68 8.16 -11.95 -3.65
CA ARG A 68 8.11 -12.92 -2.56
C ARG A 68 7.74 -12.28 -1.23
N SER A 69 8.07 -11.01 -0.99
CA SER A 69 7.71 -10.28 0.22
C SER A 69 6.25 -9.83 0.23
N PHE A 70 5.59 -9.66 -0.92
CA PHE A 70 4.16 -9.30 -0.99
C PHE A 70 3.24 -10.35 -0.38
N ARG A 71 3.74 -11.58 -0.27
CA ARG A 71 3.14 -12.66 0.51
C ARG A 71 2.79 -12.21 1.93
N LEU A 72 3.53 -11.27 2.53
CA LEU A 72 3.25 -10.72 3.86
C LEU A 72 1.99 -9.86 3.89
N LEU A 73 1.60 -9.25 2.77
CA LEU A 73 0.38 -8.43 2.69
C LEU A 73 -0.88 -9.24 3.04
N ARG A 74 -0.86 -10.57 2.89
CA ARG A 74 -1.98 -11.43 3.31
C ARG A 74 -2.22 -11.38 4.82
N VAL A 75 -1.23 -11.00 5.64
CA VAL A 75 -1.40 -10.86 7.10
C VAL A 75 -2.44 -9.79 7.44
N PHE A 76 -2.60 -8.78 6.57
CA PHE A 76 -3.65 -7.77 6.73
C PHE A 76 -5.06 -8.34 6.57
N LYS A 77 -5.24 -9.57 6.07
CA LYS A 77 -6.54 -10.26 6.16
C LYS A 77 -6.95 -10.52 7.61
N LEU A 78 -5.98 -10.74 8.52
CA LEU A 78 -6.25 -10.83 9.97
C LEU A 78 -6.79 -9.51 10.52
N ALA A 79 -6.42 -8.38 9.92
CA ALA A 79 -6.98 -7.08 10.28
C ALA A 79 -8.49 -7.00 10.04
N LYS A 80 -9.03 -7.72 9.05
CA LYS A 80 -10.49 -7.77 8.81
C LYS A 80 -11.23 -8.44 9.96
N SER A 81 -10.66 -9.52 10.51
CA SER A 81 -11.26 -10.30 11.60
C SER A 81 -10.98 -9.71 12.99
N TRP A 82 -9.92 -8.91 13.14
CA TRP A 82 -9.53 -8.33 14.42
C TRP A 82 -10.08 -6.91 14.58
N PRO A 83 -11.10 -6.68 15.43
CA PRO A 83 -11.80 -5.41 15.52
C PRO A 83 -10.87 -4.25 15.90
N THR A 84 -9.90 -4.49 16.79
CA THR A 84 -8.92 -3.48 17.19
C THR A 84 -8.03 -3.04 16.03
N LEU A 85 -7.55 -3.98 15.20
CA LEU A 85 -6.68 -3.66 14.07
C LEU A 85 -7.46 -2.98 12.93
N ASN A 86 -8.69 -3.41 12.69
CA ASN A 86 -9.62 -2.74 11.77
C ASN A 86 -9.86 -1.27 12.19
N LEU A 87 -10.08 -1.03 13.48
CA LEU A 87 -10.26 0.31 14.02
C LEU A 87 -9.02 1.19 13.78
N LEU A 88 -7.82 0.67 14.06
CA LEU A 88 -6.56 1.40 13.83
C LEU A 88 -6.39 1.78 12.35
N ILE A 89 -6.63 0.86 11.43
CA ILE A 89 -6.53 1.11 9.98
C ILE A 89 -7.59 2.14 9.54
N SER A 90 -8.81 2.06 10.08
CA SER A 90 -9.88 3.01 9.80
C SER A 90 -9.53 4.43 10.27
N ILE A 91 -8.94 4.57 11.46
CA ILE A 91 -8.43 5.84 11.98
C ILE A 91 -7.31 6.37 11.08
N MET A 92 -6.33 5.54 10.74
CA MET A 92 -5.23 5.92 9.83
C MET A 92 -5.76 6.44 8.49
N GLY A 93 -6.74 5.75 7.89
CA GLY A 93 -7.35 6.19 6.62
C GLY A 93 -8.05 7.55 6.74
N LYS A 94 -8.80 7.78 7.82
CA LYS A 94 -9.46 9.07 8.08
C LYS A 94 -8.44 10.19 8.29
N THR A 95 -7.35 9.91 9.02
CA THR A 95 -6.26 10.87 9.25
C THR A 95 -5.55 11.23 7.95
N VAL A 96 -5.30 10.27 7.06
CA VAL A 96 -4.70 10.55 5.74
C VAL A 96 -5.61 11.44 4.88
N GLY A 97 -6.92 11.21 4.90
CA GLY A 97 -7.88 12.07 4.20
C GLY A 97 -7.94 13.50 4.76
N ALA A 98 -7.98 13.64 6.08
CA ALA A 98 -8.03 14.94 6.75
C ALA A 98 -6.72 15.75 6.60
N LEU A 99 -5.58 15.07 6.60
CA LEU A 99 -4.27 15.71 6.49
C LEU A 99 -3.69 15.74 5.07
N GLY A 100 -4.36 15.15 4.09
CA GLY A 100 -3.81 14.99 2.73
C GLY A 100 -3.30 16.31 2.13
N ASN A 101 -4.02 17.42 2.37
CA ASN A 101 -3.60 18.75 1.92
C ASN A 101 -2.29 19.22 2.59
N LEU A 102 -2.15 19.00 3.90
CA LEU A 102 -0.93 19.37 4.63
C LEU A 102 0.25 18.47 4.27
N THR A 103 0.01 17.16 4.11
CA THR A 103 1.01 16.21 3.61
C THR A 103 1.47 16.59 2.21
N PHE A 104 0.57 17.02 1.34
CA PHE A 104 0.92 17.47 -0.01
C PHE A 104 1.81 18.72 0.02
N VAL A 105 1.52 19.70 0.88
CA VAL A 105 2.38 20.87 1.09
C VAL A 105 3.77 20.46 1.59
N LEU A 106 3.85 19.53 2.56
CA LEU A 106 5.12 18.99 3.04
C LEU A 106 5.91 18.33 1.90
N CYS A 107 5.27 17.53 1.05
CA CYS A 107 5.90 16.91 -0.11
C CYS A 107 6.45 17.94 -1.11
N ILE A 108 5.72 19.04 -1.37
CA ILE A 108 6.19 20.13 -2.22
C ILE A 108 7.44 20.78 -1.63
N ILE A 109 7.44 21.05 -0.33
CA ILE A 109 8.59 21.67 0.35
C ILE A 109 9.82 20.77 0.29
N ILE A 110 9.65 19.47 0.57
CA ILE A 110 10.74 18.49 0.43
C ILE A 110 11.26 18.47 -1.01
N PHE A 111 10.37 18.48 -2.00
CA PHE A 111 10.74 18.50 -3.41
C PHE A 111 11.56 19.75 -3.77
N ILE A 112 11.12 20.94 -3.34
CA ILE A 112 11.82 22.20 -3.61
C ILE A 112 13.22 22.16 -2.99
N PHE A 113 13.36 21.78 -1.72
CA PHE A 113 14.67 21.71 -1.07
C PHE A 113 15.57 20.62 -1.68
N ALA A 114 15.02 19.49 -2.12
CA ALA A 114 15.79 18.44 -2.78
C ALA A 114 16.35 18.92 -4.13
N VAL A 115 15.53 19.61 -4.93
CA VAL A 115 15.96 20.18 -6.21
C VAL A 115 16.97 21.32 -6.00
N MET A 116 16.72 22.21 -5.03
CA MET A 116 17.66 23.28 -4.69
C MET A 116 19.01 22.74 -4.22
N GLY A 117 19.01 21.75 -3.32
CA GLY A 117 20.24 21.12 -2.82
C GLY A 117 21.05 20.47 -3.93
N MET A 118 20.40 19.78 -4.87
CA MET A 118 21.06 19.21 -6.04
C MET A 118 21.69 20.29 -6.93
N GLN A 119 20.95 21.35 -7.23
CA GLN A 119 21.45 22.41 -8.11
C GLN A 119 22.59 23.20 -7.48
N LEU A 120 22.56 23.41 -6.16
CA LEU A 120 23.56 24.19 -5.44
C LEU A 120 24.82 23.38 -5.13
N PHE A 121 24.68 22.11 -4.72
CA PHE A 121 25.78 21.33 -4.15
C PHE A 121 26.18 20.11 -4.99
N GLY A 122 25.33 19.65 -5.92
CA GLY A 122 25.57 18.39 -6.65
C GLY A 122 26.88 18.37 -7.46
N LYS A 123 27.26 19.51 -8.07
CA LYS A 123 28.54 19.64 -8.77
C LYS A 123 29.72 19.57 -7.81
N ASN A 124 29.66 20.31 -6.71
CA ASN A 124 30.72 20.34 -5.70
C ASN A 124 30.99 18.95 -5.09
N TYR A 125 29.94 18.15 -4.86
CA TYR A 125 30.09 16.76 -4.40
C TYR A 125 30.86 15.88 -5.39
N THR A 126 30.67 16.09 -6.69
CA THR A 126 31.34 15.31 -7.73
C THR A 126 32.79 15.77 -7.94
N GLU A 127 33.02 17.07 -7.95
CA GLU A 127 34.33 17.67 -8.20
C GLU A 127 35.29 17.52 -7.02
N ASN A 128 34.78 17.54 -5.78
CA ASN A 128 35.59 17.49 -4.56
C ASN A 128 35.48 16.15 -3.81
N VAL A 129 35.19 15.05 -4.52
CA VAL A 129 35.03 13.73 -3.90
C VAL A 129 36.27 13.26 -3.11
N SER A 130 37.46 13.72 -3.49
CA SER A 130 38.71 13.39 -2.79
C SER A 130 38.86 14.04 -1.42
N ARG A 131 38.00 15.00 -1.07
CA ARG A 131 38.04 15.69 0.23
C ARG A 131 37.38 14.88 1.35
N PHE A 132 36.60 13.85 1.03
CA PHE A 132 35.93 13.04 2.03
C PHE A 132 36.94 12.15 2.77
N PRO A 133 37.09 12.29 4.10
CA PRO A 133 38.08 11.54 4.87
C PRO A 133 37.76 10.04 4.96
N GLU A 134 36.49 9.66 4.76
CA GLU A 134 36.02 8.29 4.92
C GLU A 134 36.19 7.42 3.65
N ASN A 135 36.42 8.03 2.47
CA ASN A 135 36.46 7.32 1.18
C ASN A 135 37.71 7.66 0.33
N PRO A 136 38.89 7.13 0.68
CA PRO A 136 40.13 7.32 -0.09
C PRO A 136 40.06 6.75 -1.52
N ASP A 137 39.11 5.83 -1.79
CA ASP A 137 38.87 5.23 -3.11
C ASP A 137 38.17 6.19 -4.10
N GLY A 138 37.88 7.44 -3.70
CA GLY A 138 37.18 8.42 -4.55
C GLY A 138 35.70 8.09 -4.77
N ARG A 139 35.08 7.35 -3.84
CA ARG A 139 33.66 7.01 -3.88
C ARG A 139 32.82 8.09 -3.20
N LEU A 140 31.68 8.40 -3.80
CA LEU A 140 30.71 9.32 -3.21
C LEU A 140 30.19 8.78 -1.87
N PRO A 141 29.98 9.64 -0.86
CA PRO A 141 29.34 9.23 0.38
C PRO A 141 27.92 8.75 0.10
N ARG A 142 27.41 7.85 0.96
CA ARG A 142 26.07 7.28 0.81
C ARG A 142 24.97 8.35 0.81
N TRP A 143 25.21 9.45 1.53
CA TRP A 143 24.34 10.62 1.56
C TRP A 143 25.01 11.74 0.76
N ASN A 144 24.48 12.08 -0.42
CA ASN A 144 25.02 13.13 -1.27
C ASN A 144 23.90 13.90 -2.00
N PHE A 145 24.27 15.02 -2.65
CA PHE A 145 23.35 15.84 -3.45
C PHE A 145 23.51 15.63 -4.98
N THR A 146 24.11 14.52 -5.45
CA THR A 146 24.39 14.36 -6.90
C THR A 146 23.13 14.08 -7.70
N ASP A 147 22.23 13.25 -7.17
CA ASP A 147 20.97 12.87 -7.82
C ASP A 147 19.75 13.34 -7.02
N PHE A 148 18.59 13.34 -7.69
CA PHE A 148 17.30 13.70 -7.08
C PHE A 148 16.98 12.82 -5.88
N MET A 149 17.08 11.50 -6.03
CA MET A 149 16.70 10.57 -4.96
C MET A 149 17.64 10.71 -3.75
N HIS A 150 18.95 10.88 -3.98
CA HIS A 150 19.92 11.09 -2.90
C HIS A 150 19.68 12.43 -2.17
N SER A 151 19.40 13.49 -2.92
CA SER A 151 19.06 14.81 -2.38
C SER A 151 17.75 14.79 -1.58
N PHE A 152 16.73 14.10 -2.10
CA PHE A 152 15.46 13.87 -1.41
C PHE A 152 15.66 13.15 -0.09
N MET A 153 16.48 12.09 -0.08
CA MET A 153 16.80 11.34 1.13
C MET A 153 17.54 12.19 2.18
N ILE A 154 18.47 13.06 1.77
CA ILE A 154 19.11 13.99 2.72
C ILE A 154 18.08 14.94 3.33
N VAL A 155 17.23 15.58 2.52
CA VAL A 155 16.22 16.50 3.04
C VAL A 155 15.26 15.77 3.97
N PHE A 156 14.85 14.55 3.64
CA PHE A 156 14.05 13.71 4.54
C PHE A 156 14.77 13.41 5.86
N ARG A 157 16.05 13.04 5.81
CA ARG A 157 16.90 12.80 6.99
C ARG A 157 17.02 14.04 7.88
N VAL A 158 17.19 15.22 7.28
CA VAL A 158 17.22 16.52 7.98
C VAL A 158 15.90 16.79 8.71
N LEU A 159 14.76 16.49 8.08
CA LEU A 159 13.43 16.62 8.70
C LEU A 159 13.21 15.63 9.85
N CYS A 160 13.87 14.48 9.83
CA CYS A 160 13.89 13.53 10.95
C CYS A 160 14.77 13.98 12.13
N GLY A 161 15.50 15.10 12.00
CA GLY A 161 16.38 15.64 13.03
C GLY A 161 17.85 15.29 12.89
N GLU A 162 18.23 14.47 11.90
CA GLU A 162 19.62 14.06 11.63
C GLU A 162 20.31 15.00 10.62
N TRP A 163 20.37 16.30 10.94
CA TRP A 163 20.87 17.32 10.02
C TRP A 163 22.37 17.60 10.15
N ILE A 164 22.95 17.37 11.33
CA ILE A 164 24.34 17.71 11.66
C ILE A 164 25.33 16.95 10.77
N GLU A 165 25.23 15.61 10.70
CA GLU A 165 26.16 14.79 9.89
C GLU A 165 26.12 15.17 8.41
N SER A 166 24.91 15.28 7.85
CA SER A 166 24.72 15.67 6.44
C SER A 166 25.26 17.07 6.14
N MET A 167 25.19 17.98 7.11
CA MET A 167 25.75 19.32 7.01
C MET A 167 27.29 19.28 7.02
N TRP A 168 27.91 18.51 7.93
CA TRP A 168 29.37 18.36 7.98
C TRP A 168 29.93 17.83 6.67
N ASP A 169 29.30 16.80 6.09
CA ASP A 169 29.70 16.26 4.79
C ASP A 169 29.61 17.32 3.69
N CYS A 170 28.57 18.16 3.72
CA CYS A 170 28.42 19.24 2.76
C CYS A 170 29.46 20.36 2.96
N MET A 171 29.84 20.66 4.20
CA MET A 171 30.86 21.65 4.53
C MET A 171 32.25 21.26 4.02
N VAL A 172 32.56 19.96 3.94
CA VAL A 172 33.84 19.48 3.38
C VAL A 172 33.99 19.86 1.89
N VAL A 173 32.89 19.95 1.15
CA VAL A 173 32.87 20.20 -0.30
C VAL A 173 32.37 21.60 -0.71
N CYS A 174 31.60 22.27 0.14
CA CYS A 174 31.00 23.59 -0.12
C CYS A 174 31.40 24.66 0.91
N ASP A 175 32.30 24.33 1.85
CA ASP A 175 32.71 25.22 2.94
C ASP A 175 31.48 25.76 3.72
N TRP A 176 31.48 27.04 4.09
CA TRP A 176 30.40 27.63 4.88
C TRP A 176 29.12 27.94 4.08
N SER A 177 29.13 27.86 2.75
CA SER A 177 27.99 28.29 1.92
C SER A 177 26.77 27.36 2.05
N CYS A 178 26.95 26.15 2.56
CA CYS A 178 25.86 25.20 2.78
C CYS A 178 25.08 25.44 4.09
N ILE A 179 25.67 26.13 5.07
CA ILE A 179 25.05 26.34 6.39
C ILE A 179 23.67 27.02 6.28
N PRO A 180 23.48 28.11 5.50
CA PRO A 180 22.16 28.75 5.38
C PRO A 180 21.10 27.82 4.80
N PHE A 181 21.47 26.93 3.87
CA PHE A 181 20.56 25.95 3.29
C PHE A 181 20.06 24.95 4.34
N PHE A 182 20.98 24.37 5.12
CA PHE A 182 20.62 23.41 6.17
C PHE A 182 19.80 24.08 7.29
N MET A 183 20.20 25.28 7.73
CA MET A 183 19.46 26.03 8.75
C MET A 183 18.05 26.39 8.27
N ALA A 184 17.89 26.86 7.03
CA ALA A 184 16.58 27.14 6.45
C ALA A 184 15.73 25.86 6.36
N THR A 185 16.31 24.74 5.94
CA THR A 185 15.61 23.45 5.82
C THR A 185 15.13 22.95 7.17
N VAL A 186 15.96 23.04 8.23
CA VAL A 186 15.60 22.65 9.60
C VAL A 186 14.48 23.54 10.15
N ILE A 187 14.61 24.86 10.01
CA ILE A 187 13.63 25.81 10.58
C ILE A 187 12.29 25.69 9.86
N ILE A 188 12.28 25.79 8.53
CA ILE A 188 11.05 25.74 7.72
C ILE A 188 10.44 24.35 7.80
N GLY A 189 11.27 23.31 7.66
CA GLY A 189 10.84 21.93 7.70
C GLY A 189 10.18 21.54 9.02
N ASN A 190 10.84 21.82 10.15
CA ASN A 190 10.28 21.50 11.46
C ASN A 190 9.04 22.33 11.79
N LEU A 191 8.97 23.59 11.35
CA LEU A 191 7.77 24.41 11.51
C LEU A 191 6.57 23.78 10.79
N VAL A 192 6.78 23.26 9.58
CA VAL A 192 5.72 22.58 8.81
C VAL A 192 5.33 21.26 9.46
N VAL A 193 6.29 20.44 9.89
CA VAL A 193 6.03 19.18 10.59
C VAL A 193 5.27 19.42 11.89
N LEU A 194 5.64 20.45 12.66
CA LEU A 194 4.96 20.85 13.89
C LEU A 194 3.52 21.30 13.59
N ASN A 195 3.31 22.10 12.54
CA ASN A 195 1.96 22.51 12.14
C ASN A 195 1.09 21.33 11.70
N LEU A 196 1.67 20.33 11.02
CA LEU A 196 0.98 19.08 10.68
C LEU A 196 0.60 18.30 11.94
N PHE A 197 1.53 18.20 12.91
CA PHE A 197 1.26 17.54 14.19
C PHE A 197 0.14 18.22 14.98
N LEU A 198 0.16 19.55 15.07
CA LEU A 198 -0.90 20.34 15.72
C LEU A 198 -2.25 20.14 15.04
N ALA A 199 -2.29 20.17 13.70
CA ALA A 199 -3.52 19.92 12.95
C ALA A 199 -4.08 18.52 13.22
N LEU A 200 -3.21 17.51 13.31
CA LEU A 200 -3.58 16.14 13.63
C LEU A 200 -4.18 16.02 15.04
N LEU A 201 -3.54 16.65 16.02
CA LEU A 201 -3.99 16.68 17.41
C LEU A 201 -5.34 17.39 17.54
N LEU A 202 -5.50 18.56 16.93
CA LEU A 202 -6.78 19.30 16.91
C LEU A 202 -7.88 18.50 16.23
N SER A 203 -7.57 17.82 15.12
CA SER A 203 -8.52 16.93 14.44
C SER A 203 -8.93 15.75 15.32
N SER A 204 -7.99 15.18 16.07
CA SER A 204 -8.27 14.09 17.01
C SER A 204 -9.21 14.52 18.15
N PHE A 205 -9.00 15.73 18.72
CA PHE A 205 -9.86 16.26 19.77
C PHE A 205 -11.22 16.75 19.26
N GLY A 206 -11.28 17.23 18.02
CA GLY A 206 -12.54 17.56 17.35
C GLY A 206 -13.38 16.31 17.07
N ALA A 207 -12.75 15.23 16.60
CA ALA A 207 -13.44 13.99 16.24
C ALA A 207 -14.03 13.25 17.46
N SER A 208 -13.38 13.29 18.62
CA SER A 208 -13.88 12.63 19.85
C SER A 208 -15.17 13.25 20.40
N ASN A 209 -15.48 14.51 20.06
CA ASN A 209 -16.72 15.18 20.47
C ASN A 209 -17.91 14.94 19.51
N LEU A 210 -17.68 14.30 18.36
CA LEU A 210 -18.68 14.16 17.28
C LEU A 210 -19.08 12.71 16.99
N SER A 211 -18.47 11.71 17.64
CA SER A 211 -18.88 10.31 17.52
C SER A 211 -20.11 10.01 18.38
N ALA A 212 -21.28 10.47 17.94
CA ALA A 212 -22.55 9.85 18.31
C ALA A 212 -22.58 8.40 17.74
N PRO A 213 -23.20 7.43 18.43
CA PRO A 213 -23.22 6.05 17.99
C PRO A 213 -24.01 5.92 16.68
N HIS A 214 -23.34 5.51 15.61
CA HIS A 214 -23.91 5.32 14.28
C HIS A 214 -24.63 3.96 14.22
N SER A 215 -25.83 3.85 14.81
CA SER A 215 -26.65 2.62 14.80
C SER A 215 -27.38 2.35 13.48
N ASP A 216 -27.34 3.27 12.52
CA ASP A 216 -28.11 3.15 11.27
C ASP A 216 -27.38 2.38 10.15
N GLY A 217 -26.10 2.06 10.34
CA GLY A 217 -25.29 1.35 9.34
C GLY A 217 -25.45 -0.17 9.37
N GLU A 218 -25.70 -0.76 10.55
CA GLU A 218 -25.76 -2.22 10.69
C GLU A 218 -27.12 -2.80 10.26
N THR A 219 -28.22 -2.10 10.52
CA THR A 219 -29.57 -2.52 10.14
C THR A 219 -29.77 -2.54 8.61
N ASN A 220 -29.22 -1.54 7.91
CA ASN A 220 -29.23 -1.48 6.45
C ASN A 220 -28.32 -2.53 5.80
N LYS A 221 -27.17 -2.84 6.40
CA LYS A 221 -26.29 -3.92 5.90
C LYS A 221 -26.91 -5.31 6.07
N LEU A 222 -27.63 -5.53 7.17
CA LEU A 222 -28.34 -6.79 7.43
C LEU A 222 -29.49 -6.98 6.43
N SER A 223 -30.33 -5.97 6.21
CA SER A 223 -31.42 -6.05 5.24
C SER A 223 -30.91 -6.26 3.81
N GLU A 224 -29.83 -5.58 3.43
CA GLU A 224 -29.19 -5.75 2.12
C GLU A 224 -28.54 -7.13 1.97
N ALA A 225 -27.96 -7.70 3.04
CA ALA A 225 -27.40 -9.06 3.04
C ALA A 225 -28.50 -10.13 2.85
N PHE A 226 -29.66 -9.99 3.51
CA PHE A 226 -30.79 -10.89 3.32
C PHE A 226 -31.33 -10.83 1.88
N ASP A 227 -31.42 -9.64 1.30
CA ASP A 227 -31.87 -9.48 -0.09
C ASP A 227 -30.88 -10.11 -1.08
N ARG A 228 -29.57 -9.97 -0.84
CA ARG A 228 -28.51 -10.64 -1.62
C ARG A 228 -28.62 -12.18 -1.57
N ILE A 229 -28.89 -12.75 -0.40
CA ILE A 229 -29.09 -14.20 -0.23
C ILE A 229 -30.36 -14.68 -0.96
N GLY A 230 -31.42 -13.88 -0.93
CA GLY A 230 -32.66 -14.17 -1.67
C GLY A 230 -32.43 -14.24 -3.19
N ARG A 231 -31.70 -13.26 -3.74
CA ARG A 231 -31.35 -13.23 -5.17
C ARG A 231 -30.47 -14.40 -5.58
N PHE A 232 -29.53 -14.81 -4.72
CA PHE A 232 -28.69 -15.98 -4.97
C PHE A 232 -29.50 -17.28 -5.02
N LYS A 233 -30.42 -17.50 -4.06
CA LYS A 233 -31.34 -18.66 -4.10
C LYS A 233 -32.17 -18.71 -5.38
N ALA A 234 -32.70 -17.56 -5.82
CA ALA A 234 -33.48 -17.46 -7.05
C ALA A 234 -32.65 -17.78 -8.30
N TRP A 235 -31.40 -17.31 -8.34
CA TRP A 235 -30.47 -17.59 -9.44
C TRP A 235 -30.06 -19.07 -9.50
N VAL A 236 -29.68 -19.68 -8.37
CA VAL A 236 -29.35 -21.11 -8.28
C VAL A 236 -30.54 -21.95 -8.76
N LYS A 237 -31.75 -21.61 -8.32
CA LYS A 237 -32.98 -22.31 -8.75
C LYS A 237 -33.17 -22.23 -10.26
N ARG A 238 -32.89 -21.07 -10.90
CA ARG A 238 -32.96 -20.93 -12.37
C ARG A 238 -31.86 -21.69 -13.10
N CYS A 239 -30.62 -21.66 -12.61
CA CYS A 239 -29.52 -22.42 -13.21
C CYS A 239 -29.80 -23.93 -13.17
N VAL A 240 -30.27 -24.45 -12.03
CA VAL A 240 -30.67 -25.85 -11.90
C VAL A 240 -31.83 -26.17 -12.84
N LEU A 241 -32.87 -25.33 -12.91
CA LEU A 241 -34.00 -25.56 -13.81
C LEU A 241 -33.59 -25.57 -15.29
N ASN A 242 -32.71 -24.67 -15.69
CA ASN A 242 -32.24 -24.58 -17.08
C ASN A 242 -31.32 -25.76 -17.42
N GLY A 243 -30.46 -26.19 -16.49
CA GLY A 243 -29.68 -27.42 -16.65
C GLY A 243 -30.57 -28.65 -16.77
N LEU A 244 -31.62 -28.75 -15.95
CA LEU A 244 -32.57 -29.87 -15.99
C LEU A 244 -33.38 -29.90 -17.29
N LYS A 245 -33.77 -28.72 -17.80
CA LYS A 245 -34.41 -28.58 -19.11
C LYS A 245 -33.47 -28.97 -20.25
N PHE A 246 -32.19 -28.60 -20.17
CA PHE A 246 -31.19 -28.96 -21.16
C PHE A 246 -30.93 -30.47 -21.20
N VAL A 247 -30.78 -31.10 -20.04
CA VAL A 247 -30.63 -32.56 -19.92
C VAL A 247 -31.88 -33.29 -20.43
N ARG A 248 -33.07 -32.79 -20.07
CA ARG A 248 -34.34 -33.35 -20.57
C ARG A 248 -34.47 -33.19 -22.09
N ALA A 249 -34.06 -32.06 -22.66
CA ALA A 249 -34.07 -31.84 -24.11
C ALA A 249 -33.12 -32.80 -24.84
N ASN A 250 -31.92 -33.04 -24.30
CA ASN A 250 -30.98 -34.02 -24.85
C ASN A 250 -31.51 -35.46 -24.78
N LEU A 251 -32.18 -35.83 -23.68
CA LEU A 251 -32.81 -37.14 -23.54
C LEU A 251 -33.98 -37.33 -24.52
N THR A 252 -34.83 -36.32 -24.72
CA THR A 252 -35.95 -36.40 -25.68
C THR A 252 -35.45 -36.50 -27.12
N ASN A 253 -34.39 -35.77 -27.49
CA ASN A 253 -33.81 -35.83 -28.84
C ASN A 253 -33.16 -37.20 -29.15
N GLN A 254 -32.61 -37.89 -28.14
CA GLN A 254 -32.07 -39.24 -28.34
C GLN A 254 -33.16 -40.32 -28.50
N ILE A 255 -34.36 -40.11 -27.97
CA ILE A 255 -35.48 -41.07 -28.09
C ILE A 255 -36.19 -40.94 -29.44
N SER A 256 -36.24 -39.75 -30.04
CA SER A 256 -36.85 -39.53 -31.36
C SER A 256 -36.03 -40.05 -32.54
N ASP A 257 -34.71 -40.24 -32.39
CA ASP A 257 -33.85 -40.80 -33.44
C ASP A 257 -33.88 -42.34 -33.50
N GLN A 258 -34.60 -43.01 -32.59
CA GLN A 258 -34.69 -44.48 -32.52
C GLN A 258 -36.08 -45.06 -32.84
N THR A 259 -37.02 -44.24 -33.32
CA THR A 259 -38.35 -44.65 -33.84
C THR A 259 -38.56 -44.06 -35.21
#